data_AF-A0A0P9NQQ6-F1
#
_entry.id   AF-A0A0P9NQQ6-F1
#
_cell.length_a   1.000
_cell.length_b   1.000
_cell.length_c   1.000
_cell.angle_alpha   90.00
_cell.angle_beta   90.00
_cell.angle_gamma   90.00
#
_symmetry.space_group_name_H-M   'P 1'
#
loop_
_entity.id
_entity.type
_entity.pdbx_description
1 polymer ?
#
loop_
_entity_poly.entity_id
_entity_poly.type
_entity_poly.pdbx_seq_one_letter_code
_entity_poly.pdbx_strand_id
1 'polypeptide(L)'
;LGPFTVGAGAKIGPNAVVTKALPAGATAVGIPGRIIVKSDDEVEARRKAMAEKLGFDAYGVSADMPDPVARAIGQLLDHLQAVDGRLEGMCDALGRLGSDYRAKELPELRDEVFDCVKDCQEGKVG
;
A
#
# COMPACT_ATOMS: atom_id res chain seq x y z
N LEU A 1 28.71 -2.00 26.50
CA LEU A 1 27.29 -2.42 26.62
C LEU A 1 26.96 -2.41 28.11
N GLY A 2 25.96 -1.63 28.52
CA GLY A 2 25.49 -1.62 29.91
C GLY A 2 24.74 -2.92 30.26
N PRO A 3 24.21 -3.07 31.49
CA PRO A 3 23.34 -4.18 31.81
C PRO A 3 22.13 -4.16 30.85
N PHE A 4 21.96 -5.23 30.08
CA PHE A 4 20.83 -5.39 29.17
C PHE A 4 20.16 -6.73 29.44
N THR A 5 18.83 -6.76 29.37
CA THR A 5 18.04 -7.95 29.68
C THR A 5 17.56 -8.60 28.40
N VAL A 6 17.78 -9.91 28.30
CA VAL A 6 17.26 -10.76 27.22
C VAL A 6 16.28 -11.75 27.85
N GLY A 7 15.01 -11.65 27.46
CA GLY A 7 13.98 -12.58 27.89
C GLY A 7 14.22 -13.99 27.37
N ALA A 8 13.67 -14.99 28.08
CA ALA A 8 13.80 -16.39 27.70
C ALA A 8 13.24 -16.64 26.28
N GLY A 9 13.98 -17.39 25.46
CA GLY A 9 13.59 -17.70 24.08
C GLY A 9 13.68 -16.53 23.08
N ALA A 10 14.24 -15.38 23.49
CA ALA A 10 14.49 -14.29 22.56
C ALA A 10 15.61 -14.64 21.56
N LYS A 11 15.48 -14.16 20.32
CA LYS A 11 16.42 -14.42 19.22
C LYS A 11 17.04 -13.10 18.76
N ILE A 12 18.33 -13.12 18.44
CA ILE A 12 19.04 -11.95 17.91
C ILE A 12 19.55 -12.33 16.53
N GLY A 13 19.16 -11.56 15.52
CA GLY A 13 19.59 -11.75 14.15
C GLY A 13 21.09 -11.48 13.98
N PRO A 14 21.72 -12.07 12.95
CA PRO A 14 23.13 -11.85 12.68
C PRO A 14 23.38 -10.36 12.41
N ASN A 15 24.49 -9.84 12.97
CA ASN A 15 24.88 -8.42 12.90
C ASN A 15 23.84 -7.43 13.46
N ALA A 16 22.93 -7.84 14.34
CA ALA A 16 22.01 -6.92 14.98
C ALA A 16 22.68 -6.16 16.14
N VAL A 17 22.41 -4.86 16.26
CA VAL A 17 22.85 -4.03 17.40
C VAL A 17 21.64 -3.68 18.24
N VAL A 18 21.48 -4.39 19.36
CA VAL A 18 20.33 -4.23 20.26
C VAL A 18 20.66 -3.23 21.35
N THR A 19 19.94 -2.12 21.38
CA THR A 19 20.12 -1.04 22.36
C THR A 19 19.03 -1.00 23.44
N LYS A 20 18.00 -1.85 23.34
CA LYS A 20 16.85 -1.93 24.26
C LYS A 20 16.68 -3.36 24.80
N ALA A 21 16.07 -3.50 25.97
CA ALA A 21 15.76 -4.81 26.54
C ALA A 21 14.86 -5.63 25.60
N LEU A 22 15.13 -6.93 25.51
CA LEU A 22 14.43 -7.87 24.65
C LEU A 22 13.38 -8.64 25.46
N PRO A 23 12.08 -8.57 25.13
CA PRO A 23 11.06 -9.38 25.77
C PRO A 23 11.22 -10.87 25.41
N ALA A 24 10.66 -11.76 26.25
CA ALA A 24 10.69 -13.20 26.01
C ALA A 24 10.03 -13.56 24.67
N GLY A 25 10.63 -14.49 23.93
CA GLY A 25 10.14 -14.92 22.61
C GLY A 25 10.27 -13.90 21.46
N ALA A 26 10.82 -12.71 21.70
CA ALA A 26 10.98 -11.69 20.66
C ALA A 26 12.27 -11.87 19.83
N THR A 27 12.24 -11.39 18.58
CA THR A 27 13.39 -11.42 17.67
C THR A 27 13.89 -10.02 17.37
N ALA A 28 15.16 -9.71 17.63
CA ALA A 28 15.79 -8.45 17.23
C ALA A 28 16.54 -8.58 15.90
N VAL A 29 16.37 -7.64 14.98
CA VAL A 29 17.10 -7.62 13.69
C VAL A 29 17.58 -6.21 13.30
N GLY A 30 18.74 -6.12 12.65
CA GLY A 30 19.24 -4.89 12.03
C GLY A 30 20.08 -3.98 12.94
N ILE A 31 20.58 -2.90 12.34
CA ILE A 31 21.34 -1.83 12.99
C ILE A 31 20.66 -0.50 12.64
N PRO A 32 20.02 0.20 13.60
CA PRO A 32 19.74 -0.21 14.98
C PRO A 32 18.70 -1.33 15.05
N GLY A 33 18.84 -2.22 16.05
CA GLY A 33 18.02 -3.42 16.21
C GLY A 33 16.54 -3.11 16.44
N ARG A 34 15.68 -3.61 15.54
CA ARG A 34 14.22 -3.58 15.66
C ARG A 34 13.73 -4.85 16.31
N ILE A 35 12.88 -4.72 17.33
CA ILE A 35 12.31 -5.85 18.07
C ILE A 35 10.99 -6.26 17.41
N ILE A 36 10.90 -7.51 17.01
CA ILE A 36 9.70 -8.16 16.45
C ILE A 36 9.17 -9.12 17.51
N VAL A 37 7.96 -8.88 18.01
CA VAL A 37 7.31 -9.77 18.98
C VAL A 37 6.56 -10.85 18.21
N LYS A 38 6.91 -12.13 18.42
CA LYS A 38 6.11 -13.25 17.91
C LYS A 38 4.82 -13.33 18.72
N SER A 39 3.70 -13.03 18.07
CA SER A 39 2.35 -13.30 18.57
C SER A 39 2.02 -14.78 18.31
N ASP A 40 1.47 -15.46 19.32
CA ASP A 40 1.04 -16.87 19.39
C ASP A 40 1.17 -17.77 18.15
N ASP A 41 1.84 -18.91 18.36
CA ASP A 41 2.13 -19.96 17.39
C ASP A 41 0.89 -20.49 16.63
N GLU A 42 -0.33 -20.31 17.16
CA GLU A 42 -1.57 -20.69 16.49
C GLU A 42 -1.92 -19.78 15.29
N VAL A 43 -1.59 -18.49 15.39
CA VAL A 43 -1.77 -17.52 14.29
C VAL A 43 -0.67 -17.71 13.24
N GLU A 44 0.55 -18.05 13.66
CA GLU A 44 1.66 -18.36 12.75
C GLU A 44 1.41 -19.64 11.95
N ALA A 45 0.85 -20.71 12.55
CA ALA A 45 0.51 -21.93 11.82
C ALA A 45 -0.58 -21.69 10.76
N ARG A 46 -1.62 -20.90 11.09
CA ARG A 46 -2.68 -20.54 10.15
C ARG A 46 -2.19 -19.62 9.03
N ARG A 47 -1.29 -18.67 9.33
CA ARG A 47 -0.66 -17.78 8.33
C ARG A 47 0.34 -18.53 7.46
N LYS A 48 1.10 -19.47 8.00
CA LYS A 48 2.08 -20.27 7.25
C LYS A 48 1.40 -21.25 6.29
N ALA A 49 0.31 -21.90 6.73
CA ALA A 49 -0.52 -22.72 5.85
C ALA A 49 -1.22 -21.89 4.75
N MET A 50 -1.53 -20.62 5.03
CA MET A 50 -2.08 -19.69 4.03
C MET A 50 -0.99 -19.21 3.04
N ALA A 51 0.23 -18.97 3.51
CA ALA A 51 1.38 -18.57 2.69
C ALA A 51 1.91 -19.73 1.81
N GLU A 52 1.90 -20.96 2.31
CA GLU A 52 2.27 -22.14 1.51
C GLU A 52 1.25 -22.45 0.41
N LYS A 53 -0.04 -22.19 0.65
CA LYS A 53 -1.08 -22.29 -0.38
C LYS A 53 -1.08 -21.14 -1.40
N LEU A 54 -0.46 -20.00 -1.08
CA LEU A 54 -0.39 -18.83 -1.96
C LEU A 54 0.90 -18.74 -2.79
N GLY A 55 1.81 -19.71 -2.68
CA GLY A 55 2.95 -19.83 -3.59
C GLY A 55 3.97 -18.68 -3.48
N PHE A 56 4.98 -18.89 -2.64
CA PHE A 56 6.35 -18.40 -2.86
C PHE A 56 6.54 -16.86 -2.96
N ASP A 57 6.62 -16.20 -1.79
CA ASP A 57 7.09 -14.82 -1.65
C ASP A 57 8.62 -14.77 -1.54
N ALA A 58 9.31 -14.72 -2.70
CA ALA A 58 10.76 -14.54 -2.78
C ALA A 58 11.18 -13.11 -3.19
N TYR A 59 10.23 -12.19 -3.37
CA TYR A 59 10.54 -10.83 -3.83
C TYR A 59 9.62 -9.78 -3.21
N GLY A 60 9.48 -9.76 -1.88
CA GLY A 60 9.18 -8.53 -1.13
C GLY A 60 7.94 -7.74 -1.55
N VAL A 61 6.96 -8.38 -2.18
CA VAL A 61 5.65 -7.78 -2.48
C VAL A 61 4.65 -8.49 -1.58
N SER A 62 4.68 -8.13 -0.30
CA SER A 62 3.51 -8.31 0.53
C SER A 62 2.39 -7.46 -0.08
N ALA A 63 1.21 -8.07 -0.29
CA ALA A 63 -0.01 -7.45 -0.79
C ALA A 63 -0.55 -6.26 0.06
N ASP A 64 0.21 -5.81 1.06
CA ASP A 64 -0.16 -4.81 2.06
C ASP A 64 0.47 -3.42 1.80
N MET A 65 1.32 -3.27 0.77
CA MET A 65 1.92 -1.99 0.44
C MET A 65 1.44 -1.50 -0.94
N PRO A 66 0.29 -0.79 -1.00
CA PRO A 66 -0.19 -0.22 -2.26
C PRO A 66 0.88 0.73 -2.80
N ASP A 67 1.26 0.50 -4.05
CA ASP A 67 2.30 1.22 -4.77
C ASP A 67 2.17 2.75 -4.55
N PRO A 68 3.24 3.45 -4.11
CA PRO A 68 3.20 4.89 -3.89
C PRO A 68 2.77 5.68 -5.13
N VAL A 69 3.03 5.16 -6.34
CA VAL A 69 2.58 5.79 -7.59
C VAL A 69 1.07 5.61 -7.77
N ALA A 70 0.54 4.40 -7.60
CA ALA A 70 -0.90 4.15 -7.59
C ALA A 70 -1.66 5.02 -6.57
N ARG A 71 -1.09 5.24 -5.38
CA ARG A 71 -1.66 6.15 -4.37
C ARG A 71 -1.71 7.60 -4.84
N ALA A 72 -0.63 8.09 -5.46
CA ALA A 72 -0.58 9.45 -6.00
C ALA A 72 -1.60 9.63 -7.14
N ILE A 73 -1.74 8.64 -8.02
CA ILE A 73 -2.74 8.65 -9.10
C ILE A 73 -4.16 8.68 -8.50
N GLY A 74 -4.45 7.87 -7.49
CA GLY A 74 -5.73 7.89 -6.79
C GLY A 74 -6.07 9.26 -6.21
N GLN A 75 -5.11 9.89 -5.51
CA GLN A 75 -5.31 11.24 -4.96
C GLN A 75 -5.51 12.30 -6.04
N LEU A 76 -4.85 12.17 -7.19
CA LEU A 76 -5.07 13.06 -8.32
C LEU A 76 -6.47 12.90 -8.90
N LEU A 77 -6.97 11.66 -9.03
CA LEU A 77 -8.32 11.38 -9.51
C LEU A 77 -9.40 11.96 -8.57
N ASP A 78 -9.24 11.77 -7.26
CA ASP A 78 -10.15 12.36 -6.26
C ASP A 78 -10.18 13.89 -6.37
N HIS A 79 -9.01 14.50 -6.60
CA HIS A 79 -8.90 15.95 -6.76
C HIS A 79 -9.56 16.44 -8.05
N LEU A 80 -9.41 15.70 -9.16
CA LEU A 80 -10.06 16.03 -10.43
C LEU A 80 -11.59 16.01 -10.31
N GLN A 81 -12.16 14.99 -9.66
CA GLN A 81 -13.60 14.94 -9.41
C GLN A 81 -14.12 16.15 -8.62
N ALA A 82 -13.36 16.58 -7.60
CA ALA A 82 -13.70 17.79 -6.84
C ALA A 82 -13.61 19.07 -7.68
N VAL A 83 -12.64 19.15 -8.61
CA VAL A 83 -12.49 20.27 -9.54
C VAL A 83 -13.65 20.29 -10.54
N ASP A 84 -14.04 19.14 -11.09
CA ASP A 84 -15.14 19.02 -12.04
C ASP A 84 -16.45 19.49 -11.42
N GLY A 85 -16.78 19.03 -10.21
CA GLY A 85 -17.99 19.49 -9.51
C GLY A 85 -17.98 21.00 -9.21
N ARG A 86 -16.80 21.58 -8.93
CA ARG A 86 -16.66 23.03 -8.75
C ARG A 86 -16.86 23.79 -10.06
N LEU A 87 -16.30 23.28 -11.17
CA LEU A 87 -16.49 23.87 -12.49
C LEU A 87 -17.95 23.80 -12.94
N GLU A 88 -18.63 22.70 -12.67
CA GLU A 88 -20.05 22.53 -12.98
C GLU A 88 -20.91 23.55 -12.20
N GLY A 89 -20.66 23.71 -10.90
CA GLY A 89 -21.32 24.76 -10.10
C GLY A 89 -21.03 26.19 -10.58
N MET A 90 -19.80 26.44 -11.06
CA MET A 90 -19.45 27.73 -11.68
C MET A 90 -20.19 27.94 -13.00
N CYS A 91 -20.30 26.91 -13.84
CA CYS A 91 -21.03 26.98 -15.11
C CYS A 91 -22.53 27.24 -14.88
N ASP A 92 -23.14 26.60 -13.88
CA ASP A 92 -24.54 26.86 -13.51
C ASP A 92 -24.74 28.32 -13.04
N ALA A 93 -23.85 28.81 -12.17
CA ALA A 93 -23.90 30.20 -11.72
C ALA A 93 -23.74 31.20 -12.88
N LEU A 94 -22.84 30.92 -13.83
CA LEU A 94 -22.66 31.72 -15.05
C LEU A 94 -23.89 31.68 -15.96
N GLY A 95 -24.53 30.51 -16.10
CA GLY A 95 -25.78 30.36 -16.83
C GLY A 95 -26.91 31.20 -16.22
N ARG A 96 -27.02 31.21 -14.89
CA ARG A 96 -27.99 32.05 -14.15
C ARG A 96 -27.73 33.55 -14.29
N LEU A 97 -26.47 33.94 -14.51
CA LEU A 97 -26.06 35.32 -14.82
C LEU A 97 -26.27 35.69 -16.30
N GLY A 98 -26.74 34.76 -17.13
CA GLY A 98 -27.04 34.99 -18.55
C GLY A 98 -25.82 34.90 -19.47
N SER A 99 -24.76 34.21 -19.05
CA SER A 99 -23.59 33.95 -19.90
C SER A 99 -23.90 32.88 -20.95
N ASP A 100 -23.39 33.09 -22.17
CA ASP A 100 -23.42 32.15 -23.29
C ASP A 100 -22.24 31.15 -23.27
N TYR A 101 -21.64 30.93 -22.10
CA TYR A 101 -20.48 30.08 -21.94
C TYR A 101 -20.75 28.66 -22.49
N ARG A 102 -20.02 28.29 -23.54
CA ARG A 102 -19.97 26.93 -24.07
C ARG A 102 -18.67 26.27 -23.64
N ALA A 103 -18.79 25.26 -22.78
CA ALA A 103 -17.69 24.35 -22.51
C ALA A 103 -17.21 23.72 -23.82
N LYS A 104 -15.88 23.69 -24.02
CA LYS A 104 -15.28 22.95 -25.13
C LYS A 104 -15.26 21.46 -24.77
N GLU A 105 -15.44 20.60 -25.77
CA GLU A 105 -15.31 19.16 -25.58
C GLU A 105 -13.90 18.80 -25.09
N LEU A 106 -13.84 17.85 -24.17
CA LEU A 106 -12.59 17.28 -23.68
C LEU A 106 -11.98 16.40 -24.79
N PRO A 107 -10.65 16.42 -24.97
CA PRO A 107 -9.99 15.54 -25.92
C PRO A 107 -10.18 14.07 -25.52
N GLU A 108 -10.43 13.21 -26.50
CA GLU A 108 -10.58 11.77 -26.28
C GLU A 108 -9.28 11.15 -25.72
N LEU A 109 -9.44 10.24 -24.77
CA LEU A 109 -8.35 9.44 -24.25
C LEU A 109 -8.03 8.34 -25.27
N ARG A 110 -6.77 8.21 -25.65
CA ARG A 110 -6.31 7.15 -26.57
C ARG A 110 -6.38 5.79 -25.87
N ASP A 111 -7.16 4.86 -26.43
CA ASP A 111 -7.34 3.51 -25.89
C ASP A 111 -6.02 2.73 -25.74
N GLU A 112 -5.09 2.95 -26.67
CA GLU A 112 -3.75 2.33 -26.73
C GLU A 112 -2.93 2.47 -25.44
N VAL A 113 -3.22 3.49 -24.62
CA VAL A 113 -2.51 3.76 -23.36
C VAL A 113 -2.98 2.84 -22.23
N PHE A 114 -4.18 2.27 -22.36
CA PHE A 114 -4.82 1.45 -21.33
C PHE A 114 -4.80 -0.05 -21.65
N ASP A 115 -4.29 -0.47 -22.80
CA ASP A 115 -4.28 -1.87 -23.23
C ASP A 115 -3.53 -2.79 -22.24
N CYS A 116 -2.41 -2.32 -21.66
CA CYS A 116 -1.67 -3.05 -20.63
C CYS A 116 -2.49 -3.35 -19.35
N VAL A 117 -3.54 -2.58 -19.07
CA VAL A 117 -4.43 -2.76 -17.90
C VAL A 117 -5.57 -3.74 -18.21
N LYS A 118 -6.01 -3.83 -19.48
CA LYS A 118 -7.06 -4.77 -19.93
C LYS A 118 -6.57 -6.21 -19.88
N ASP A 119 -5.34 -6.48 -20.32
CA ASP A 119 -4.76 -7.84 -20.31
C ASP A 119 -4.61 -8.43 -18.89
N CYS A 120 -4.55 -7.59 -17.84
CA CYS A 120 -4.49 -8.05 -16.45
C CYS A 120 -5.86 -8.48 -15.88
N GLN A 121 -6.98 -8.12 -16.51
CA GLN A 121 -8.33 -8.48 -16.03
C GLN A 121 -8.84 -9.80 -16.62
N GLU A 122 -8.34 -10.22 -17.78
CA GLU A 122 -8.81 -11.44 -18.46
C GLU A 122 -8.21 -12.74 -17.89
N GLY A 123 -7.14 -12.67 -17.09
CA GLY A 123 -6.52 -13.85 -16.45
C GLY A 123 -7.22 -14.40 -15.20
N LYS A 124 -8.41 -13.91 -14.82
CA LYS A 124 -9.16 -14.35 -13.62
C LYS A 124 -10.44 -15.16 -13.88
N VAL A 125 -10.73 -15.51 -15.13
CA VAL A 125 -11.83 -16.46 -15.44
C VAL A 125 -11.28 -17.56 -16.36
N GLY A 126 -10.85 -18.66 -15.74
CA GLY A 126 -10.34 -19.85 -16.44
C GLY A 126 -9.60 -20.78 -15.49
#